data_AF-Q05DX1-F1
#
_entry.id   AF-Q05DX1-F1
#
_cell.length_a   1.000
_cell.length_b   1.000
_cell.length_c   1.000
_cell.angle_alpha   90.00
_cell.angle_beta   90.00
_cell.angle_gamma   90.00
#
_symmetry.space_group_name_H-M   'P 1'
#
loop_
_entity.id
_entity.type
_entity.pdbx_description
1 polymer ?
#
loop_
_entity_poly.entity_id
_entity_poly.type
_entity_poly.pdbx_seq_one_letter_code
_entity_poly.pdbx_strand_id
1 'polypeptide(L)' 'MEGIDEAKKVLEETIALAKKLYGRRWMDAIDRLEEMYDGDPYWVLEHLRREARRRGVA' A
#
# COMPACT_ATOMS: atom_id res chain seq x y z
N MET A 1 -6.63 -12.49 17.17
CA MET A 1 -7.21 -11.58 16.16
C MET A 1 -6.58 -10.19 16.25
N GLU A 2 -6.29 -9.68 17.46
CA GLU A 2 -5.54 -8.42 17.69
C GLU A 2 -4.28 -8.21 16.85
N GLY A 3 -3.41 -9.22 16.71
CA GLY A 3 -2.15 -9.05 15.97
C GLY A 3 -2.31 -8.79 14.46
N ILE A 4 -3.43 -9.20 13.85
CA ILE A 4 -3.71 -8.93 12.43
C ILE A 4 -4.15 -7.48 12.25
N ASP A 5 -4.98 -6.98 13.15
CA ASP A 5 -5.49 -5.61 13.10
C ASP A 5 -4.37 -4.59 13.36
N GLU A 6 -3.46 -4.89 14.29
CA GLU A 6 -2.28 -4.07 14.55
C GLU A 6 -1.33 -4.03 13.34
N ALA A 7 -1.11 -5.16 12.67
CA ALA A 7 -0.31 -5.22 11.46
C ALA A 7 -0.95 -4.40 10.31
N LYS A 8 -2.27 -4.48 10.13
CA LYS A 8 -2.99 -3.67 9.15
C LYS A 8 -2.85 -2.18 9.43
N LYS A 9 -2.96 -1.77 10.70
CA LYS A 9 -2.77 -0.38 11.11
C LYS A 9 -1.37 0.14 10.78
N VAL A 10 -0.32 -0.65 11.04
CA VAL A 10 1.06 -0.27 10.68
C VAL A 10 1.22 -0.08 9.16
N LEU A 11 0.59 -0.94 8.35
CA LEU A 11 0.62 -0.81 6.90
C LEU A 11 -0.07 0.47 6.43
N GLU A 12 -1.25 0.77 6.99
CA GLU A 12 -2.00 1.99 6.70
C GLU A 12 -1.19 3.25 7.04
N GLU A 13 -0.58 3.30 8.23
CA GLU A 13 0.26 4.42 8.66
C GLU A 13 1.50 4.59 7.76
N THR A 14 2.11 3.48 7.33
CA THR A 14 3.26 3.48 6.42
C THR A 14 2.89 4.03 5.04
N ILE A 15 1.74 3.61 4.49
CA ILE A 15 1.23 4.12 3.21
C ILE A 15 0.92 5.61 3.34
N ALA A 16 0.25 6.03 4.41
CA ALA A 16 -0.05 7.44 4.67
C ALA A 16 1.20 8.31 4.79
N LEU A 17 2.26 7.81 5.45
CA LEU A 17 3.55 8.50 5.54
C LEU A 17 4.22 8.63 4.17
N ALA A 18 4.23 7.55 3.38
CA ALA A 18 4.75 7.59 2.01
C ALA A 18 4.01 8.65 1.17
N LYS A 19 2.68 8.77 1.32
CA LYS A 19 1.90 9.81 0.63
C LYS A 19 2.35 11.22 0.97
N LYS A 20 2.64 11.48 2.24
CA LYS A 20 3.16 12.78 2.69
C LYS A 20 4.56 13.09 2.16
N LEU A 21 5.43 12.08 2.08
CA LEU A 21 6.83 12.25 1.67
C LEU A 21 7.00 12.45 0.16
N TYR A 22 6.32 11.64 -0.65
CA TYR A 22 6.49 11.64 -2.12
C TYR A 22 5.52 12.57 -2.86
N GLY A 23 4.51 13.11 -2.15
CA GLY A 23 3.53 14.06 -2.68
C GLY A 23 2.50 13.43 -3.62
N ARG A 24 1.43 14.20 -3.91
CA ARG A 24 0.24 13.71 -4.66
C ARG A 24 0.56 13.08 -6.01
N ARG A 25 1.45 13.67 -6.81
CA ARG A 25 1.73 13.22 -8.19
C ARG A 25 2.29 11.80 -8.30
N TRP A 26 2.98 11.32 -7.27
CA TRP A 26 3.50 9.96 -7.23
C TRP A 26 2.47 8.94 -6.76
N MET A 27 1.42 9.40 -6.07
CA MET A 27 0.56 8.54 -5.26
C MET A 27 -0.84 8.35 -5.84
N ASP A 28 -1.18 9.01 -6.94
CA ASP A 28 -2.40 8.72 -7.70
C ASP A 28 -2.55 7.22 -8.04
N ALA A 29 -1.43 6.52 -8.28
CA ALA A 29 -1.43 5.08 -8.50
C ALA A 29 -1.76 4.28 -7.24
N ILE A 30 -1.32 4.73 -6.06
CA ILE A 30 -1.62 4.09 -4.77
C ILE A 30 -3.08 4.33 -4.41
N ASP A 31 -3.60 5.54 -4.61
CA ASP A 31 -5.01 5.87 -4.33
C ASP A 31 -5.95 4.98 -5.16
N ARG A 32 -5.64 4.75 -6.44
CA ARG A 32 -6.41 3.82 -7.29
C ARG A 32 -6.33 2.37 -6.82
N LEU A 33 -5.20 1.95 -6.26
CA LEU A 33 -5.06 0.60 -5.70
C LEU A 33 -5.88 0.47 -4.41
N GLU A 34 -5.91 1.50 -3.57
CA GLU A 34 -6.77 1.53 -2.38
C GLU A 34 -8.24 1.44 -2.77
N GLU A 35 -8.70 2.21 -3.77
CA GLU A 35 -10.07 2.11 -4.29
C GLU A 35 -10.38 0.71 -4.83
N MET A 36 -9.45 0.09 -5.56
CA MET A 36 -9.61 -1.25 -6.12
C MET A 36 -9.68 -2.35 -5.06
N TYR A 37 -9.13 -2.11 -3.87
CA TYR A 37 -9.05 -3.07 -2.77
C TYR A 37 -9.87 -2.64 -1.55
N ASP A 38 -10.87 -1.78 -1.72
CA ASP A 38 -11.77 -1.29 -0.66
C ASP A 38 -11.01 -0.74 0.56
N GLY A 39 -9.85 -0.13 0.33
CA GLY A 39 -8.97 0.43 1.35
C GLY A 39 -8.19 -0.60 2.18
N ASP A 40 -8.18 -1.89 1.84
CA ASP A 40 -7.40 -2.88 2.59
C ASP A 40 -5.89 -2.74 2.26
N PRO A 41 -5.05 -2.29 3.22
CA PRO A 41 -3.65 -2.00 2.97
C PRO A 41 -2.83 -3.26 2.67
N TYR A 42 -3.29 -4.44 3.11
CA TYR A 42 -2.62 -5.70 2.80
C TYR A 42 -2.64 -5.99 1.30
N TRP A 43 -3.78 -5.80 0.65
CA TRP A 43 -3.94 -6.08 -0.78
C TRP A 43 -3.21 -5.07 -1.65
N VAL A 44 -3.18 -3.80 -1.23
CA VAL A 44 -2.36 -2.77 -1.86
C VAL A 44 -0.88 -3.18 -1.84
N LEU A 45 -0.37 -3.60 -0.69
CA LEU A 45 1.02 -4.00 -0.54
C LEU A 45 1.36 -5.28 -1.33
N GLU A 46 0.48 -6.27 -1.31
CA GLU A 46 0.65 -7.51 -2.08
C GLU A 46 0.64 -7.24 -3.59
N HIS A 47 -0.19 -6.31 -4.06
CA HIS A 47 -0.19 -5.87 -5.45
C HIS A 47 1.16 -5.26 -5.84
N LEU A 48 1.65 -4.30 -5.06
CA LEU A 48 2.95 -3.66 -5.29
C LEU A 48 4.09 -4.68 -5.29
N ARG A 49 4.07 -5.65 -4.37
CA ARG A 49 5.04 -6.75 -4.31
C ARG A 49 5.02 -7.60 -5.57
N ARG A 50 3.84 -7.90 -6.12
CA ARG A 50 3.69 -8.64 -7.38
C ARG A 50 4.19 -7.85 -8.58
N GLU A 51 3.89 -6.55 -8.66
CA GLU A 51 4.40 -5.67 -9.71
C GLU A 51 5.92 -5.54 -9.68
N ALA A 52 6.50 -5.35 -8.49
CA ALA A 52 7.95 -5.30 -8.30
C ALA A 52 8.63 -6.57 -8.83
N ARG A 53 8.13 -7.75 -8.42
CA ARG A 53 8.60 -9.04 -8.93
C ARG A 53 8.46 -9.16 -10.44
N ARG A 54 7.31 -8.76 -11.00
CA ARG A 54 7.08 -8.80 -12.46
C ARG A 54 8.06 -7.92 -13.24
N ARG A 55 8.55 -6.85 -12.61
CA ARG A 55 9.55 -5.92 -13.16
C ARG A 55 10.99 -6.30 -12.81
N GLY A 56 11.22 -7.44 -12.14
CA GLY A 56 12.55 -7.89 -11.73
C GLY A 56 13.18 -7.09 -10.60
N VAL A 57 12.38 -6.31 -9.86
CA VAL A 57 12.81 -5.63 -8.63
C VAL A 57 12.65 -6.63 -7.48
N ALA A 58 13.79 -7.08 -6.94
CA ALA A 58 13.88 -8.06 -5.85
C ALA A 58 13.92 -7.38 -4.48
#